data_AF-A0A7X0VWA6-F1
#
_entry.id   AF-A0A7X0VWA6-F1
#
_cell.length_a   1.000
_cell.length_b   1.000
_cell.length_c   1.000
_cell.angle_alpha   90.00
_cell.angle_beta   90.00
_cell.angle_gamma   90.00
#
_symmetry.space_group_name_H-M   'P 1'
#
loop_
_entity.id
_entity.type
_entity.pdbx_description
1 polymer ?
#
loop_
_entity_poly.entity_id
_entity_poly.type
_entity_poly.pdbx_seq_one_letter_code
_entity_poly.pdbx_strand_id
1 'polypeptide(L)' 'MPPDENPWRAAGLVTAIGIELAVCVGLGWWVGAAMDRDNGTSYWYLVGLVVGLVAGIGSAVALIRKFAGERRKQ' A
#
# COMPACT_ATOMS: atom_id res chain seq x y z
N MET A 1 -21.51 -3.10 25.86
CA MET A 1 -20.83 -3.09 24.55
C MET A 1 -19.64 -2.16 24.69
N PRO A 2 -18.39 -2.57 24.38
CA PRO A 2 -17.25 -1.69 24.58
C PRO A 2 -17.45 -0.41 23.76
N PRO A 3 -17.36 0.76 24.39
CA PRO A 3 -17.35 2.05 23.69
C PRO A 3 -16.12 2.16 22.75
N ASP A 4 -16.21 2.97 21.69
CA ASP A 4 -15.07 3.62 20.98
C ASP A 4 -14.50 3.00 19.68
N GLU A 5 -15.23 2.12 18.99
CA GLU A 5 -14.96 1.79 17.58
C GLU A 5 -15.92 2.58 16.69
N ASN A 6 -15.59 3.84 16.41
CA ASN A 6 -16.33 4.59 15.40
C ASN A 6 -16.09 3.91 14.03
N PRO A 7 -17.11 3.25 13.44
CA PRO A 7 -16.93 2.47 12.21
C PRO A 7 -16.45 3.33 11.04
N TRP A 8 -16.77 4.63 11.06
CA TRP A 8 -16.26 5.59 10.08
C TRP A 8 -14.74 5.78 10.14
N ARG A 9 -14.14 5.65 11.33
CA ARG A 9 -12.68 5.75 11.49
C ARG A 9 -11.98 4.52 10.93
N ALA A 10 -12.55 3.34 11.13
CA ALA A 10 -12.06 2.10 10.53
C ALA A 10 -12.20 2.14 9.01
N ALA A 11 -13.35 2.61 8.50
CA ALA A 11 -13.57 2.77 7.06
C ALA A 11 -12.56 3.74 6.41
N GLY A 12 -12.26 4.87 7.05
CA GLY A 12 -11.24 5.81 6.57
C GLY A 12 -9.84 5.18 6.49
N LEU A 13 -9.45 4.41 7.50
CA LEU A 13 -8.18 3.68 7.54
C LEU A 13 -8.08 2.64 6.41
N VAL A 14 -9.12 1.85 6.20
CA VAL A 14 -9.14 0.82 5.14
C VAL A 14 -9.07 1.47 3.75
N THR A 15 -9.82 2.54 3.52
CA THR A 15 -9.76 3.29 2.26
C THR A 15 -8.37 3.88 2.02
N ALA A 16 -7.74 4.47 3.05
CA ALA A 16 -6.38 5.01 2.93
C ALA A 16 -5.37 3.92 2.54
N ILE A 17 -5.45 2.75 3.18
CA ILE A 17 -4.61 1.59 2.85
C ILE A 17 -4.87 1.11 1.42
N GLY A 18 -6.13 1.03 1.00
CA GLY A 18 -6.49 0.61 -0.35
C GLY A 18 -5.95 1.56 -1.42
N ILE A 19 -6.06 2.87 -1.20
CA ILE A 19 -5.51 3.89 -2.10
C ILE A 19 -3.99 3.79 -2.15
N GLU A 20 -3.32 3.69 -0.99
CA GLU A 20 -1.87 3.60 -0.92
C GLU A 20 -1.34 2.35 -1.64
N LEU A 21 -2.00 1.21 -1.46
CA LEU A 21 -1.69 -0.02 -2.19
C LEU A 21 -1.86 0.14 -3.71
N ALA A 22 -2.98 0.73 -4.14
CA ALA A 22 -3.25 0.97 -5.56
C ALA A 22 -2.18 1.88 -6.18
N VAL A 23 -1.77 2.92 -5.45
CA VAL A 23 -0.72 3.86 -5.89
C VAL A 23 0.64 3.17 -5.96
N CYS A 24 1.06 2.43 -4.93
CA CYS A 24 2.35 1.73 -4.93
C CYS A 24 2.45 0.69 -6.04
N VAL A 25 1.41 -0.13 -6.21
CA VAL A 25 1.38 -1.15 -7.27
C VAL A 25 1.32 -0.52 -8.65
N GLY A 26 0.46 0.50 -8.83
CA GLY A 26 0.34 1.21 -10.10
C GLY A 26 1.63 1.90 -10.53
N LEU A 27 2.31 2.57 -9.59
CA LEU A 27 3.62 3.19 -9.85
C LEU A 27 4.69 2.15 -10.14
N GLY A 28 4.72 1.04 -9.40
CA GLY A 28 5.66 -0.05 -9.63
C GLY A 28 5.50 -0.65 -11.03
N TRP A 29 4.26 -0.94 -11.44
CA TRP A 29 3.95 -1.41 -12.80
C TRP A 29 4.34 -0.37 -13.87
N TRP A 30 3.99 0.91 -13.66
CA TRP A 30 4.28 1.96 -14.63
C TRP A 30 5.78 2.17 -14.85
N VAL A 31 6.57 2.19 -13.76
CA VAL A 31 8.04 2.26 -13.84
C VAL A 31 8.61 1.02 -14.53
N GLY A 32 8.11 -0.18 -14.19
CA GLY A 32 8.53 -1.41 -14.85
C GLY A 32 8.20 -1.43 -16.35
N ALA A 33 7.03 -0.94 -16.74
CA ALA A 33 6.61 -0.83 -18.14
C ALA A 33 7.41 0.22 -18.91
N ALA A 34 7.80 1.33 -18.25
CA ALA A 34 8.70 2.32 -18.84
C ALA A 34 10.10 1.72 -19.10
N MET A 35 10.63 0.94 -18.15
CA MET A 35 11.91 0.25 -18.32
C MET A 35 11.87 -0.84 -19.40
N ASP A 36 10.74 -1.53 -19.58
CA ASP A 36 10.57 -2.50 -20.66
C ASP A 36 10.64 -1.86 -22.06
N ARG A 37 10.16 -0.61 -22.23
CA ARG A 37 10.27 0.13 -23.52
C ARG A 37 11.73 0.39 -23.92
N ASP A 38 12.61 0.62 -22.94
CA ASP A 38 14.02 0.93 -23.20
C ASP A 38 14.88 -0.34 -23.37
N ASN A 39 14.50 -1.45 -22.70
CA ASN A 39 15.28 -2.68 -22.70
C ASN A 39 14.81 -3.75 -23.72
N GLY A 40 13.70 -3.54 -24.44
CA GLY A 40 13.16 -4.49 -25.42
C GLY A 40 12.75 -5.86 -24.83
N THR A 41 12.66 -5.93 -23.50
CA THR A 41 12.29 -7.11 -22.72
C THR A 41 10.86 -6.92 -22.18
N SER A 42 10.15 -8.01 -21.83
CA SER A 42 8.77 -7.97 -21.32
C SER A 42 8.68 -8.58 -19.92
N TYR A 43 9.61 -8.20 -19.04
CA TYR A 43 9.68 -8.75 -17.68
C TYR A 43 9.79 -7.66 -16.60
N TRP A 44 10.20 -6.44 -16.94
CA TRP A 44 10.37 -5.37 -15.95
C TRP A 44 9.05 -4.88 -15.38
N TYR A 45 7.95 -4.92 -16.13
CA TYR A 45 6.61 -4.60 -15.61
C TYR A 45 6.19 -5.57 -14.48
N LEU A 46 6.53 -6.86 -14.58
CA LEU A 46 6.25 -7.85 -13.55
C LEU A 46 7.11 -7.61 -12.30
N VAL A 47 8.40 -7.35 -12.49
CA VAL A 47 9.31 -7.02 -11.39
C VAL A 47 8.84 -5.76 -10.67
N GLY A 48 8.52 -4.70 -11.42
CA GLY A 48 8.00 -3.45 -10.88
C GLY A 48 6.67 -3.64 -10.13
N LEU A 49 5.77 -4.48 -10.64
CA LEU A 49 4.51 -4.81 -9.98
C LEU A 49 4.74 -5.54 -8.64
N VAL A 50 5.64 -6.53 -8.60
CA VAL A 50 5.97 -7.26 -7.37
C VAL A 50 6.64 -6.34 -6.35
N VAL A 51 7.59 -5.51 -6.78
CA VAL A 51 8.26 -4.53 -5.91
C VAL A 51 7.24 -3.53 -5.35
N GLY A 52 6.36 -3.00 -6.21
CA GLY A 52 5.29 -2.08 -5.80
C GLY A 52 4.33 -2.71 -4.79
N LEU A 53 3.96 -3.98 -4.97
CA LEU A 53 3.11 -4.71 -4.03
C LEU A 53 3.78 -4.89 -2.67
N VAL A 54 5.05 -5.35 -2.65
CA VAL A 54 5.79 -5.54 -1.40
C VAL A 54 5.97 -4.22 -0.65
N ALA A 55 6.31 -3.15 -1.36
CA ALA A 55 6.42 -1.81 -0.77
C ALA A 55 5.09 -1.32 -0.19
N GLY A 56 3.99 -1.49 -0.93
CA GLY A 56 2.65 -1.10 -0.49
C GLY A 56 2.19 -1.87 0.75
N ILE A 57 2.41 -3.19 0.79
CA ILE A 57 2.09 -4.02 1.97
C ILE A 57 2.93 -3.57 3.17
N GLY A 58 4.23 -3.31 2.98
CA GLY A 58 5.11 -2.82 4.03
C GLY A 58 4.62 -1.49 4.63
N SER A 59 4.20 -0.56 3.77
CA SER A 59 3.63 0.74 4.19
C SER A 59 2.33 0.57 4.96
N ALA A 60 1.39 -0.25 4.45
CA ALA A 60 0.13 -0.53 5.11
C ALA A 60 0.33 -1.11 6.51
N VAL A 61 1.25 -2.07 6.67
CA VAL A 61 1.61 -2.66 7.97
C VAL A 61 2.19 -1.61 8.92
N ALA A 62 3.07 -0.72 8.44
CA ALA A 62 3.61 0.37 9.24
C ALA A 62 2.51 1.34 9.71
N LEU A 63 1.57 1.68 8.83
CA LEU A 63 0.43 2.54 9.10
C LEU A 63 -0.47 1.93 10.18
N ILE A 64 -0.84 0.65 10.01
CA ILE A 64 -1.64 -0.10 10.99
C ILE A 64 -0.93 -0.15 12.34
N ARG A 65 0.38 -0.44 12.37
CA ARG A 65 1.16 -0.49 13.62
C ARG A 65 1.22 0.86 14.31
N LYS A 66 1.30 1.95 13.56
CA LYS A 66 1.27 3.31 14.12
C LYS A 66 -0.09 3.62 14.77
N PHE A 67 -1.18 3.39 14.04
CA PHE A 67 -2.54 3.63 14.55
C PHE A 67 -2.93 2.68 15.71
N ALA A 68 -2.51 1.42 15.65
CA ALA A 68 -2.72 0.45 16.74
C ALA A 68 -1.82 0.75 17.95
N GLY A 69 -0.62 1.28 17.73
CA GLY A 69 0.31 1.72 18.77
C GLY A 69 -0.15 2.99 19.50
N GLU A 70 -0.75 3.95 18.77
CA GLU A 70 -1.33 5.17 19.36
C GLU A 70 -2.46 4.85 20.35
N ARG A 71 -3.25 3.79 20.11
CA ARG A 71 -4.30 3.31 21.04
C ARG A 71 -3.76 2.81 22.39
N ARG A 72 -2.45 2.54 22.53
CA ARG A 72 -1.85 2.04 23.79
C ARG A 72 -1.27 3.15 24.68
N LYS A 73 -1.25 4.41 24.22
CA LYS A 73 -0.70 5.56 24.96
C LYS A 73 -1.73 6.62 25.37
N GLN A 74 -3.00 6.46 25.00
CA GLN A 74 -4.10 7.27 25.52
C GLN A 74 -4.88 6.51 26.58
#